data_AF-A0A8B8PE40-F1
#
_entry.id   AF-A0A8B8PE40-F1
#
_cell.length_a   1.000
_cell.length_b   1.000
_cell.length_c   1.000
_cell.angle_alpha   90.00
_cell.angle_beta   90.00
_cell.angle_gamma   90.00
#
_symmetry.space_group_name_H-M   'P 1'
#
loop_
_entity.id
_entity.type
_entity.pdbx_description
1 polymer ?
#
loop_
_entity_poly.entity_id
_entity_poly.type
_entity_poly.pdbx_seq_one_letter_code
_entity_poly.pdbx_strand_id
1 'polypeptide(L)'
;MQTAAAPAATGGSLDPAVEQCLSDCADQYADAVEQMEASIAAASTGDYDGLRPWVKAAIADAESCEEGFRMEAGADQMVMSHRNKVFKLLCDTALRIVELLVLA
;
A
#
# COMPACT_ATOMS: atom_id res chain seq x y z
N MET A 1 -15.71 -23.70 -46.51
CA MET A 1 -15.65 -23.81 -45.03
C MET A 1 -14.20 -23.63 -44.62
N GLN A 2 -13.81 -22.40 -44.26
CA GLN A 2 -12.55 -22.10 -43.58
C GLN A 2 -12.95 -21.34 -42.33
N THR A 3 -12.69 -21.95 -41.19
CA THR A 3 -13.01 -21.43 -39.86
C THR A 3 -12.12 -20.23 -39.57
N ALA A 4 -12.74 -19.07 -39.37
CA ALA A 4 -12.07 -17.89 -38.84
C ALA A 4 -11.62 -18.19 -37.39
N ALA A 5 -10.32 -18.22 -37.15
CA ALA A 5 -9.77 -18.13 -35.82
C ALA A 5 -10.03 -16.71 -35.29
N ALA A 6 -10.67 -16.61 -34.12
CA ALA A 6 -10.86 -15.35 -33.42
C ALA A 6 -9.50 -14.70 -33.11
N PRO A 7 -9.37 -13.37 -33.14
CA PRO A 7 -8.13 -12.71 -32.74
C PRO A 7 -7.90 -12.97 -31.25
N ALA A 8 -6.71 -13.49 -30.92
CA ALA A 8 -6.22 -13.54 -29.56
C ALA A 8 -6.23 -12.11 -29.00
N ALA A 9 -6.83 -11.92 -27.83
CA ALA A 9 -6.67 -10.70 -27.06
C ALA A 9 -5.17 -10.51 -26.81
N THR A 10 -4.60 -9.42 -27.33
CA THR A 10 -3.23 -9.02 -27.04
C THR A 10 -3.17 -8.62 -25.56
N GLY A 11 -2.87 -9.57 -24.69
CA GLY A 11 -2.43 -9.29 -23.33
C GLY A 11 -1.10 -8.57 -23.41
N GLY A 12 -1.12 -7.23 -23.33
CA GLY A 12 0.11 -6.45 -23.25
C GLY A 12 0.80 -6.75 -21.91
N SER A 13 2.07 -7.16 -21.96
CA SER A 13 2.95 -7.10 -20.78
C SER A 13 3.02 -5.65 -20.33
N LEU A 14 3.09 -5.42 -19.03
CA LEU A 14 3.38 -4.09 -18.51
C LEU A 14 4.85 -3.76 -18.82
N ASP A 15 5.20 -2.48 -18.68
CA ASP A 15 6.61 -2.11 -18.70
C ASP A 15 7.35 -2.85 -17.57
N PRO A 16 8.54 -3.45 -17.80
CA PRO A 16 9.24 -4.23 -16.78
C PRO A 16 9.54 -3.45 -15.49
N ALA A 17 9.78 -2.14 -15.56
CA ALA A 17 9.96 -1.32 -14.37
C ALA A 17 8.64 -1.18 -13.59
N VAL A 18 7.51 -1.03 -14.29
CA VAL A 18 6.17 -1.05 -13.68
C VAL A 18 5.87 -2.41 -13.06
N GLU A 19 6.22 -3.52 -13.71
CA GLU A 19 6.05 -4.87 -13.15
C GLU A 19 6.86 -5.05 -11.87
N GLN A 20 8.13 -4.63 -11.86
CA GLN A 20 8.98 -4.69 -10.67
C GLN A 20 8.42 -3.82 -9.54
N CYS A 21 8.06 -2.56 -9.82
CA CYS A 21 7.48 -1.68 -8.80
C CYS A 21 6.17 -2.26 -8.21
N LEU A 22 5.34 -2.91 -9.02
CA LEU A 22 4.13 -3.58 -8.53
C LEU A 22 4.46 -4.78 -7.63
N SER A 23 5.50 -5.54 -7.96
CA SER A 23 6.00 -6.63 -7.12
C SER A 23 6.49 -6.09 -5.77
N ASP A 24 7.34 -5.06 -5.80
CA ASP A 24 7.89 -4.44 -4.58
C ASP A 24 6.75 -3.84 -3.73
N CYS A 25 5.80 -3.15 -4.37
CA CYS A 25 4.60 -2.67 -3.68
C CYS A 25 3.78 -3.79 -3.05
N ALA A 26 3.70 -4.97 -3.67
CA ALA A 26 2.97 -6.09 -3.10
C ALA A 26 3.63 -6.56 -1.79
N ASP A 27 4.96 -6.64 -1.76
CA ASP A 27 5.72 -6.97 -0.55
C ASP A 27 5.54 -5.89 0.53
N GLN A 28 5.68 -4.60 0.18
CA GLN A 28 5.43 -3.49 1.10
C GLN A 28 4.00 -3.50 1.67
N TYR A 29 3.00 -3.84 0.86
CA TYR A 29 1.62 -3.93 1.33
C TYR A 29 1.35 -5.17 2.18
N ALA A 30 2.08 -6.27 1.98
CA ALA A 30 2.02 -7.41 2.88
C ALA A 30 2.55 -7.02 4.27
N ASP A 31 3.70 -6.35 4.34
CA ASP A 31 4.26 -5.81 5.58
C ASP A 31 3.29 -4.82 6.25
N ALA A 32 2.70 -3.91 5.47
CA ALA A 32 1.71 -2.95 5.98
C ALA A 32 0.48 -3.65 6.57
N VAL A 33 0.04 -4.79 6.02
CA VAL A 33 -1.06 -5.59 6.59
C VAL A 33 -0.67 -6.19 7.93
N GLU A 34 0.50 -6.81 8.04
CA GLU A 34 0.99 -7.38 9.31
C GLU A 34 1.10 -6.32 10.41
N GLN A 35 1.54 -5.12 10.05
CA GLN A 35 1.65 -3.99 10.98
C GLN A 35 0.27 -3.44 11.38
N MET A 36 -0.72 -3.45 10.47
CA MET A 36 -2.10 -3.13 10.84
C MET A 36 -2.70 -4.18 11.79
N GLU A 37 -2.41 -5.47 11.58
CA GLU A 37 -2.83 -6.54 12.50
C GLU A 37 -2.19 -6.38 13.89
N ALA A 38 -0.90 -6.04 13.95
CA ALA A 38 -0.21 -5.71 15.20
C ALA A 38 -0.83 -4.48 15.89
N SER A 39 -1.21 -3.46 15.11
CA SER A 39 -1.92 -2.27 15.61
C SER A 39 -3.28 -2.62 16.21
N ILE A 40 -4.04 -3.50 15.56
CA ILE A 40 -5.34 -3.99 16.04
C ILE A 40 -5.17 -4.79 17.32
N ALA A 41 -4.16 -5.66 17.39
CA ALA A 41 -3.86 -6.44 18.60
C ALA A 41 -3.54 -5.54 19.79
N ALA A 42 -2.70 -4.52 19.61
CA ALA A 42 -2.38 -3.53 20.63
C ALA A 42 -3.61 -2.70 21.05
N ALA A 43 -4.42 -2.24 20.09
CA ALA A 43 -5.66 -1.52 20.39
C ALA A 43 -6.65 -2.38 21.21
N SER A 44 -6.73 -3.70 20.94
CA SER A 44 -7.64 -4.62 21.62
C SER A 44 -7.31 -4.84 23.10
N THR A 45 -6.06 -4.60 23.49
CA THR A 45 -5.59 -4.67 24.89
C THR A 45 -5.53 -3.30 25.56
N GLY A 46 -5.93 -2.24 24.87
CA GLY A 46 -5.83 -0.85 25.36
C GLY A 46 -4.42 -0.25 25.26
N ASP A 47 -3.49 -0.91 24.57
CA ASP A 47 -2.13 -0.41 24.35
C ASP A 47 -2.09 0.57 23.16
N TYR A 48 -2.64 1.76 23.41
CA TYR A 48 -2.71 2.83 22.42
C TYR A 48 -1.36 3.46 22.07
N ASP A 49 -0.40 3.44 23.00
CA ASP A 49 0.96 3.90 22.71
C ASP A 49 1.72 2.87 21.87
N GLY A 50 1.54 1.58 22.16
CA GLY A 50 2.18 0.47 21.46
C GLY A 50 1.71 0.25 20.02
N LEU A 51 0.52 0.74 19.63
CA LEU A 51 0.07 0.67 18.22
C LEU A 51 0.73 1.74 17.33
N ARG A 52 1.13 2.90 17.87
CA ARG A 52 1.58 4.05 17.04
C ARG A 52 2.79 3.72 16.15
N PRO A 53 3.83 2.98 16.62
CA PRO A 53 4.94 2.57 15.78
C PRO A 53 4.50 1.71 14.58
N TRP A 54 3.54 0.80 14.80
CA TRP A 54 3.02 -0.09 13.76
C TRP A 54 2.26 0.67 12.67
N VAL A 55 1.37 1.60 13.06
CA VAL A 55 0.67 2.43 12.07
C VAL A 55 1.64 3.31 11.28
N LYS A 56 2.71 3.81 11.91
CA LYS A 56 3.76 4.57 11.21
C LYS A 56 4.60 3.73 10.25
N ALA A 57 4.91 2.49 10.62
CA ALA A 57 5.59 1.56 9.72
C ALA A 57 4.75 1.35 8.44
N ALA A 58 3.44 1.18 8.59
CA ALA A 58 2.58 0.90 7.44
C ALA A 58 2.47 2.10 6.50
N ILE A 59 2.44 3.31 7.07
CA ILE A 59 2.54 4.56 6.29
C ILE A 59 3.85 4.58 5.49
N ALA A 60 4.97 4.23 6.13
CA ALA A 60 6.29 4.20 5.48
C ALA A 60 6.35 3.17 4.35
N ASP A 61 5.66 2.04 4.47
CA ASP A 61 5.59 1.03 3.41
C ASP A 61 4.80 1.52 2.20
N ALA A 62 3.67 2.20 2.41
CA ALA A 62 2.94 2.86 1.32
C ALA A 62 3.72 4.01 0.68
N GLU A 63 4.55 4.73 1.45
CA GLU A 63 5.45 5.76 0.92
C GLU A 63 6.59 5.17 0.11
N SER A 64 7.16 4.05 0.55
CA SER A 64 8.19 3.30 -0.18
C SER A 64 7.66 2.75 -1.50
N CYS A 65 6.43 2.22 -1.51
CA CYS A 65 5.74 1.83 -2.74
C CYS A 65 5.65 3.01 -3.73
N GLU A 66 5.22 4.19 -3.28
CA GLU A 66 5.13 5.37 -4.15
C GLU A 66 6.51 5.87 -4.64
N GLU A 67 7.54 5.84 -3.77
CA GLU A 67 8.90 6.23 -4.14
C GLU A 67 9.50 5.30 -5.19
N GLY A 68 9.24 3.98 -5.09
CA GLY A 68 9.69 3.01 -6.09
C GLY A 68 9.22 3.36 -7.49
N PHE A 69 7.95 3.74 -7.66
CA PHE A 69 7.44 4.22 -8.95
C PHE A 69 8.14 5.49 -9.42
N ARG A 70 8.36 6.48 -8.53
CA ARG A 70 9.05 7.73 -8.88
C ARG A 70 10.48 7.52 -9.36
N MET A 71 11.20 6.60 -8.71
CA MET A 71 12.61 6.34 -9.00
C MET A 71 12.82 5.46 -10.23
N GLU A 72 12.04 4.38 -10.35
CA GLU A 72 12.33 3.30 -11.30
C GLU A 72 11.41 3.33 -12.54
N ALA A 73 10.12 3.65 -12.36
CA ALA A 73 9.12 3.61 -13.43
C ALA A 73 8.80 4.99 -14.06
N GLY A 74 9.24 6.08 -13.42
CA GLY A 74 9.01 7.45 -13.84
C GLY A 74 7.92 8.16 -13.04
N ALA A 75 8.13 9.46 -12.78
CA ALA A 75 7.26 10.27 -11.90
C ALA A 75 5.84 10.49 -12.44
N ASP A 76 5.58 10.20 -13.72
CA ASP A 76 4.26 10.24 -14.33
C ASP A 76 3.46 8.94 -14.14
N GLN A 77 4.07 7.88 -13.62
CA GLN A 77 3.37 6.63 -13.31
C GLN A 77 2.52 6.78 -12.05
N MET A 78 1.20 6.77 -12.24
CA MET A 78 0.21 6.96 -11.17
C MET A 78 -0.55 5.68 -10.80
N VAL A 79 0.00 4.51 -11.14
CA VAL A 79 -0.68 3.21 -11.00
C VAL A 79 -1.13 2.96 -9.55
N MET A 80 -0.31 3.34 -8.57
CA MET A 80 -0.59 3.15 -7.14
C MET A 80 -0.91 4.45 -6.37
N SER A 81 -0.71 5.63 -6.97
CA SER A 81 -0.79 6.92 -6.26
C SER A 81 -2.10 7.16 -5.52
N HIS A 82 -3.24 6.81 -6.12
CA HIS A 82 -4.53 6.98 -5.44
C HIS A 82 -4.67 6.04 -4.23
N ARG A 83 -4.25 4.77 -4.38
CA ARG A 83 -4.33 3.76 -3.31
C ARG A 83 -3.42 4.10 -2.15
N ASN A 84 -2.17 4.47 -2.45
CA ASN A 84 -1.19 4.92 -1.46
C ASN A 84 -1.72 6.13 -0.69
N LYS A 85 -2.28 7.13 -1.39
CA LYS A 85 -2.87 8.31 -0.75
C LYS A 85 -4.04 7.98 0.18
N VAL A 86 -4.97 7.13 -0.25
CA VAL A 86 -6.12 6.72 0.56
C VAL A 86 -5.66 5.94 1.78
N PHE A 87 -4.73 4.99 1.61
CA PHE A 87 -4.18 4.21 2.70
C PHE A 87 -3.53 5.08 3.78
N LYS A 88 -2.68 6.03 3.37
CA LYS A 88 -2.05 6.99 4.29
C LYS A 88 -3.09 7.83 5.04
N LEU A 89 -4.12 8.33 4.35
CA LEU A 89 -5.20 9.10 4.98
C LEU A 89 -5.94 8.29 6.07
N LEU A 90 -6.18 7.01 5.83
CA LEU A 90 -6.79 6.12 6.82
C LEU A 90 -5.87 5.91 8.03
N CYS A 91 -4.58 5.67 7.80
CA CYS A 91 -3.59 5.52 8.87
C CYS A 91 -3.45 6.80 9.71
N ASP A 92 -3.37 7.97 9.07
CA ASP A 92 -3.32 9.27 9.75
C ASP A 92 -4.58 9.53 10.59
N THR A 93 -5.74 9.11 10.07
CA THR A 93 -7.01 9.20 10.81
C THR A 93 -6.98 8.28 12.04
N ALA A 94 -6.46 7.06 11.90
CA ALA A 94 -6.29 6.14 13.03
C ALA A 94 -5.35 6.72 14.10
N LEU A 95 -4.20 7.29 13.70
CA LEU A 95 -3.27 7.95 14.64
C LEU A 95 -3.94 9.08 15.42
N ARG A 96 -4.76 9.90 14.76
CA ARG A 96 -5.50 10.99 15.43
C ARG A 96 -6.54 10.49 16.42
N ILE A 97 -7.25 9.40 16.10
CA ILE A 97 -8.19 8.77 17.03
C ILE A 97 -7.44 8.28 18.27
N VAL A 98 -6.29 7.65 18.07
CA VAL A 98 -5.44 7.13 19.15
C VAL A 98 -4.90 8.25 20.04
N GLU A 99 -4.48 9.37 19.46
CA GLU A 99 -4.10 10.57 20.21
C GLU A 99 -5.23 11.07 21.12
N LEU A 100 -6.48 11.06 20.65
CA LEU A 100 -7.63 11.45 21.47
C LEU A 100 -7.90 10.47 22.62
N LEU A 101 -7.66 9.17 22.40
CA LEU A 101 -7.87 8.14 23.42
C LEU A 101 -6.81 8.14 24.51
N VAL A 102 -5.57 8.53 24.18
CA VAL A 102 -4.47 8.67 25.16
C VAL A 102 -4.63 9.94 26.01
N LEU A 103 -5.31 10.97 25.49
CA LEU A 103 -5.56 12.22 26.21
C LEU A 103 -6.81 12.19 27.11
N ALA A 104 -7.65 11.16 27.00
CA ALA A 104 -8.90 10.99 27.75
C ALA A 104 -8.68 10.22 29.06
#